data_AF-A0A162KGY9-F1
#
_entry.id   AF-A0A162KGY9-F1
#
_cell.length_a   1.000
_cell.length_b   1.000
_cell.length_c   1.000
_cell.angle_alpha   90.00
_cell.angle_beta   90.00
_cell.angle_gamma   90.00
#
_symmetry.space_group_name_H-M   'P 1'
#
loop_
_entity.id
_entity.type
_entity.pdbx_description
1 polymer ?
#
loop_
_entity_poly.entity_id
_entity_poly.type
_entity_poly.pdbx_seq_one_letter_code
_entity_poly.pdbx_strand_id
1 'polypeptide(L)'
;MECLRAAAAYLWNFRYLPMKCQWPLIKLRRRLFPSQSPLGRRRSVRFARAIRYPPLRSPGLFVLGLLWPLPAWKLAADADAVDRRAHDLQLLRIMPLWRSRDTPLRALYRMYEAVCARDGNLIASATQYFWRQTGWAMADIPEPACEDEEQYAVLAATAETLVECFN
;
A
#
# COMPACT_ATOMS: atom_id res chain seq x y z
N MET A 1 -40.38 1.71 13.00
CA MET A 1 -38.90 1.71 13.13
C MET A 1 -38.19 2.48 12.01
N GLU A 2 -38.75 2.52 10.79
CA GLU A 2 -38.22 3.28 9.65
C GLU A 2 -38.17 4.81 9.87
N CYS A 3 -39.21 5.43 10.44
CA CYS A 3 -39.22 6.88 10.74
C CYS A 3 -38.11 7.31 11.70
N LEU A 4 -37.79 6.51 12.72
CA LEU A 4 -36.73 6.82 13.67
C LEU A 4 -35.35 6.72 13.02
N ARG A 5 -35.15 5.75 12.11
CA ARG A 5 -33.91 5.63 11.33
C ARG A 5 -33.76 6.76 10.32
N ALA A 6 -34.85 7.17 9.67
CA ALA A 6 -34.85 8.30 8.74
C ALA A 6 -34.60 9.63 9.47
N ALA A 7 -35.24 9.86 10.61
CA ALA A 7 -35.01 11.04 11.45
C ALA A 7 -33.58 11.07 12.02
N ALA A 8 -33.05 9.92 12.46
CA ALA A 8 -31.66 9.80 12.88
C ALA A 8 -30.69 10.07 11.73
N ALA A 9 -30.95 9.56 10.52
CA ALA A 9 -30.14 9.83 9.34
C ALA A 9 -30.22 11.30 8.88
N TYR A 10 -31.38 11.94 9.05
CA TYR A 10 -31.61 13.35 8.75
C TYR A 10 -30.85 14.27 9.72
N LEU A 11 -30.89 13.97 11.02
CA LEU A 11 -30.09 14.64 12.05
C LEU A 11 -28.59 14.35 11.91
N TRP A 12 -28.22 13.17 11.42
CA TRP A 12 -26.82 12.78 11.18
C TRP A 12 -26.22 13.44 9.94
N ASN A 13 -27.06 13.84 8.98
CA ASN A 13 -26.69 14.69 7.86
C ASN A 13 -26.81 16.15 8.28
N PHE A 14 -25.72 16.70 8.82
CA PHE A 14 -25.57 18.09 9.29
C PHE A 14 -25.84 19.19 8.23
N ARG A 15 -26.37 18.83 7.07
CA ARG A 15 -26.63 19.70 5.92
C ARG A 15 -27.78 20.68 6.15
N TYR A 16 -28.70 20.37 7.07
CA TYR A 16 -29.91 21.17 7.33
C TYR A 16 -29.88 21.94 8.65
N LEU A 17 -28.77 21.89 9.39
CA LEU A 17 -28.59 22.60 10.66
C LEU A 17 -27.89 23.94 10.43
N PRO A 18 -28.26 25.00 11.16
CA PRO A 18 -27.57 26.30 11.09
C PRO A 18 -26.09 26.15 11.47
N MET A 19 -25.21 26.87 10.76
CA MET A 19 -23.74 26.77 10.86
C MET A 19 -23.19 26.84 12.30
N LYS A 20 -23.86 27.59 13.19
CA LYS A 20 -23.51 27.74 14.61
C LYS A 20 -23.54 26.41 15.37
N CYS A 21 -24.48 25.53 15.05
CA CYS A 21 -24.62 24.21 15.68
C CYS A 21 -23.86 23.12 14.91
N GLN A 22 -23.56 23.34 13.64
CA GLN A 22 -22.90 22.37 12.77
C GLN A 22 -21.47 22.05 13.22
N TRP A 23 -20.68 23.08 13.50
CA TRP A 23 -19.28 22.95 13.91
C TRP A 23 -19.07 22.17 15.22
N PRO A 24 -19.77 22.47 16.33
CA PRO A 24 -19.63 21.71 17.57
C PRO A 24 -20.08 20.25 17.39
N LEU A 25 -21.13 19.99 16.61
CA LEU A 25 -21.58 18.63 16.31
C LEU A 25 -20.59 17.86 15.43
N ILE A 26 -19.96 18.51 14.45
CA ILE A 26 -18.87 17.91 13.65
C ILE A 26 -17.67 17.59 14.56
N LYS A 27 -17.28 18.50 15.47
CA LYS A 27 -16.21 18.25 16.45
C LYS A 27 -16.57 17.09 17.38
N LEU A 28 -17.78 17.08 17.92
CA LEU A 28 -18.28 16.00 18.79
C LEU A 28 -18.29 14.66 18.04
N ARG A 29 -18.74 14.63 16.79
CA ARG A 29 -18.69 13.43 15.95
C ARG A 29 -17.27 12.96 15.68
N ARG A 30 -16.33 13.86 15.37
CA ARG A 30 -14.92 13.50 15.19
C ARG A 30 -14.30 12.94 16.48
N ARG A 31 -14.78 13.38 17.65
CA ARG A 31 -14.34 12.92 18.96
C ARG A 31 -14.95 11.56 19.35
N LEU A 32 -16.25 11.38 19.12
CA LEU A 32 -16.99 10.14 19.44
C LEU A 32 -16.72 9.01 18.43
N PHE A 33 -16.56 9.38 17.16
CA PHE A 33 -16.22 8.47 16.07
C PHE A 33 -14.97 9.01 15.37
N PRO A 34 -13.77 8.77 15.93
CA PRO A 34 -12.53 9.06 15.23
C PRO A 34 -12.57 8.34 13.87
N SER A 35 -12.87 9.11 12.82
CA SER A 35 -13.04 8.60 11.46
C SER A 35 -11.72 8.11 10.86
N GLN A 36 -10.62 8.47 11.52
CA GLN A 36 -9.29 7.97 11.31
C GLN A 36 -9.06 6.79 12.26
N SER A 37 -9.42 5.58 11.82
CA SER A 37 -8.79 4.39 12.40
C SER A 37 -7.27 4.56 12.23
N PRO A 38 -6.40 4.18 13.19
CA PRO A 38 -4.94 4.30 13.06
C PRO A 38 -4.40 3.62 11.78
N LEU A 39 -5.12 2.61 11.29
CA LEU A 39 -4.83 1.88 10.05
C LEU A 39 -5.46 2.50 8.79
N GLY A 40 -6.12 3.65 8.87
CA GLY A 40 -6.71 4.34 7.71
C GLY A 40 -7.63 3.47 6.83
N ARG A 41 -8.39 2.51 7.38
CA ARG A 41 -9.13 1.49 6.61
C ARG A 41 -9.98 2.07 5.47
N ARG A 42 -10.66 3.19 5.71
CA ARG A 42 -11.45 3.90 4.69
C ARG A 42 -10.59 4.46 3.56
N ARG A 43 -9.42 5.02 3.90
CA ARG A 43 -8.44 5.54 2.94
C ARG A 43 -7.83 4.40 2.13
N SER A 44 -7.54 3.29 2.78
CA SER A 44 -7.08 2.05 2.16
C SER A 44 -8.09 1.47 1.16
N VAL A 45 -9.38 1.39 1.50
CA VAL A 45 -10.44 0.97 0.54
C VAL A 45 -10.57 1.96 -0.61
N ARG A 46 -10.43 3.27 -0.36
CA ARG A 46 -10.45 4.28 -1.43
C ARG A 46 -9.31 4.09 -2.42
N PHE A 47 -8.10 3.85 -1.94
CA PHE A 47 -6.96 3.55 -2.82
C PHE A 47 -7.12 2.21 -3.53
N ALA A 48 -7.60 1.18 -2.84
CA ALA A 48 -7.89 -0.13 -3.44
C ALA A 48 -8.90 -0.05 -4.61
N ARG A 49 -9.81 0.93 -4.60
CA ARG A 49 -10.75 1.18 -5.71
C ARG A 49 -10.13 1.94 -6.88
N ALA A 50 -9.04 2.66 -6.66
CA ALA A 50 -8.35 3.44 -7.67
C ALA A 50 -7.29 2.63 -8.43
N ILE A 51 -6.89 1.48 -7.89
CA ILE A 51 -5.98 0.52 -8.53
C ILE A 51 -6.64 -0.04 -9.80
N ARG A 52 -5.91 -0.02 -10.90
CA ARG A 52 -6.40 -0.45 -12.22
C ARG A 52 -6.31 -1.96 -12.41
N TYR A 53 -5.26 -2.58 -11.87
CA TYR A 53 -4.96 -4.01 -11.96
C TYR A 53 -4.77 -4.60 -10.55
N PRO A 54 -5.83 -4.65 -9.72
CA PRO A 54 -5.69 -5.19 -8.37
C PRO A 54 -5.47 -6.70 -8.42
N PRO A 55 -4.65 -7.27 -7.52
CA PRO A 55 -4.43 -8.71 -7.46
C PRO A 55 -5.71 -9.47 -7.12
N LEU A 56 -6.65 -8.83 -6.41
CA LEU A 56 -8.01 -9.33 -6.19
C LEU A 56 -9.02 -8.37 -6.80
N ARG A 57 -10.00 -8.90 -7.54
CA ARG A 57 -11.03 -8.11 -8.23
C ARG A 57 -11.89 -7.25 -7.29
N SER A 58 -12.07 -7.65 -6.04
CA SER A 58 -12.87 -6.91 -5.07
C SER A 58 -12.00 -6.08 -4.11
N PRO A 59 -12.16 -4.73 -4.08
CA PRO A 59 -11.36 -3.85 -3.22
C PRO A 59 -11.48 -4.16 -1.72
N GLY A 60 -12.65 -4.63 -1.29
CA GLY A 60 -12.89 -5.02 0.09
C GLY A 60 -12.08 -6.26 0.49
N LEU A 61 -12.09 -7.31 -0.34
CA LEU A 61 -11.30 -8.52 -0.08
C LEU A 61 -9.81 -8.25 -0.19
N PHE A 62 -9.38 -7.33 -1.07
CA PHE A 62 -7.98 -6.90 -1.12
C PHE A 62 -7.52 -6.28 0.20
N VAL A 63 -8.31 -5.34 0.77
CA VAL A 63 -8.00 -4.72 2.06
C VAL A 63 -8.09 -5.71 3.22
N LEU A 64 -9.03 -6.64 3.18
CA LEU A 64 -9.11 -7.72 4.17
C LEU A 64 -7.93 -8.69 4.04
N GLY A 65 -7.50 -9.00 2.82
CA GLY A 65 -6.32 -9.82 2.52
C GLY A 65 -5.05 -9.17 3.06
N LEU A 66 -4.95 -7.84 3.04
CA LEU A 66 -3.84 -7.12 3.68
C LEU A 66 -3.79 -7.27 5.21
N LEU A 67 -4.93 -7.57 5.85
CA LEU A 67 -5.00 -7.80 7.29
C LEU A 67 -4.58 -9.22 7.67
N TRP A 68 -4.79 -10.19 6.78
CA TRP A 68 -4.36 -11.58 6.90
C TRP A 68 -2.92 -11.74 6.36
N PRO A 69 -2.12 -12.76 6.75
CA PRO A 69 -0.87 -13.07 6.07
C PRO A 69 -1.14 -13.25 4.57
N LEU A 70 -0.71 -12.27 3.77
CA LEU A 70 -0.90 -12.29 2.32
C LEU A 70 -0.16 -13.50 1.71
N PRO A 71 -0.73 -14.11 0.65
CA PRO A 71 -0.01 -15.11 -0.13
C PRO A 71 1.28 -14.50 -0.69
N ALA A 72 2.30 -15.33 -0.83
CA ALA A 72 3.53 -15.02 -1.55
C ALA A 72 3.17 -14.61 -2.98
N TRP A 73 3.08 -13.31 -3.21
CA TRP A 73 3.14 -12.69 -4.52
C TRP A 73 4.22 -13.37 -5.37
N LYS A 74 3.78 -14.14 -6.37
CA LYS A 74 4.67 -14.69 -7.38
C LYS A 74 5.06 -13.54 -8.31
N LEU A 75 6.34 -13.25 -8.31
CA LEU A 75 6.95 -12.34 -9.27
C LEU A 75 6.93 -13.06 -10.62
N ALA A 76 6.30 -12.42 -11.59
CA ALA A 76 6.40 -12.86 -12.98
C ALA A 76 7.18 -11.76 -13.68
N ALA A 77 8.36 -12.10 -14.18
CA ALA A 77 9.25 -11.19 -14.91
C ALA A 77 8.71 -10.87 -16.33
N ASP A 78 7.41 -10.55 -16.41
CA ASP A 78 6.76 -10.10 -17.62
C ASP A 78 6.81 -8.57 -17.68
N ALA A 79 7.63 -8.02 -18.59
CA ALA A 79 7.87 -6.59 -18.71
C ALA A 79 6.56 -5.80 -18.92
N ASP A 80 5.62 -6.32 -19.73
CA ASP A 80 4.32 -5.67 -19.97
C ASP A 80 3.44 -5.68 -18.73
N ALA A 81 3.64 -6.64 -17.83
CA ALA A 81 2.96 -6.69 -16.54
C ALA A 81 3.57 -5.70 -15.54
N VAL A 82 4.88 -5.44 -15.62
CA VAL A 82 5.59 -4.48 -14.75
C VAL A 82 5.08 -3.05 -15.00
N ASP A 83 4.99 -2.63 -16.25
CA ASP A 83 4.49 -1.29 -16.62
C ASP A 83 3.04 -1.06 -16.16
N ARG A 84 2.18 -2.05 -16.34
CA ARG A 84 0.79 -2.00 -15.85
C ARG A 84 0.72 -1.85 -14.33
N ARG A 85 1.61 -2.52 -13.61
CA ARG A 85 1.68 -2.47 -12.14
C ARG A 85 2.33 -1.20 -11.63
N ALA A 86 3.21 -0.54 -12.38
CA ALA A 86 3.95 0.64 -11.96
C ALA A 86 3.05 1.76 -11.40
N HIS A 87 1.97 2.07 -12.11
CA HIS A 87 0.98 3.07 -11.67
C HIS A 87 0.30 2.67 -10.36
N ASP A 88 -0.13 1.41 -10.27
CA ASP A 88 -0.79 0.86 -9.10
C ASP A 88 0.15 0.79 -7.89
N LEU A 89 1.45 0.58 -8.13
CA LEU A 89 2.48 0.48 -7.11
C LEU A 89 2.66 1.82 -6.37
N GLN A 90 2.56 2.95 -7.08
CA GLN A 90 2.57 4.27 -6.42
C GLN A 90 1.36 4.44 -5.50
N LEU A 91 0.17 4.01 -5.94
CA LEU A 91 -1.04 4.06 -5.10
C LEU A 91 -0.91 3.16 -3.87
N LEU A 92 -0.32 1.97 -4.03
CA LEU A 92 -0.05 1.03 -2.93
C LEU A 92 0.93 1.62 -1.91
N ARG A 93 1.99 2.31 -2.35
CA ARG A 93 2.97 2.93 -1.43
C ARG A 93 2.37 4.05 -0.57
N ILE A 94 1.33 4.73 -1.06
CA ILE A 94 0.60 5.78 -0.32
C ILE A 94 -0.40 5.17 0.67
N MET A 95 -0.81 3.92 0.46
CA MET A 95 -1.78 3.21 1.28
C MET A 95 -1.14 2.78 2.63
N PRO A 96 -1.60 3.31 3.78
CA PRO A 96 -0.96 3.05 5.07
C PRO A 96 -0.95 1.57 5.46
N LEU A 97 -2.03 0.84 5.15
CA LEU A 97 -2.15 -0.60 5.41
C LEU A 97 -1.16 -1.43 4.63
N TRP A 98 -0.91 -1.05 3.38
CA TRP A 98 0.03 -1.78 2.53
C TRP A 98 1.45 -1.50 3.00
N ARG A 99 1.77 -0.23 3.24
CA ARG A 99 3.09 0.20 3.74
C ARG A 99 3.47 -0.45 5.07
N SER A 100 2.52 -0.61 6.00
CA SER A 100 2.81 -1.24 7.30
C SER A 100 2.98 -2.77 7.24
N ARG A 101 2.61 -3.40 6.12
CA ARG A 101 2.73 -4.85 5.88
C ARG A 101 3.77 -5.19 4.84
N ASP A 102 4.43 -4.18 4.31
CA ASP A 102 5.48 -4.34 3.33
C ASP A 102 6.80 -4.70 4.04
N THR A 103 7.71 -5.34 3.32
CA THR A 103 8.96 -5.87 3.88
C THR A 103 10.13 -5.53 2.94
N PRO A 104 11.37 -5.45 3.45
CA PRO A 104 12.51 -5.10 2.62
C PRO A 104 12.77 -6.13 1.51
N LEU A 105 12.61 -7.43 1.79
CA LEU A 105 12.69 -8.48 0.76
C LEU A 105 11.69 -8.24 -0.38
N ARG A 106 10.45 -7.81 -0.06
CA ARG A 106 9.47 -7.45 -1.09
C ARG A 106 9.85 -6.23 -1.91
N ALA A 107 10.53 -5.27 -1.31
CA ALA A 107 11.05 -4.15 -2.06
C ALA A 107 12.19 -4.55 -2.99
N LEU A 108 13.09 -5.43 -2.55
CA LEU A 108 14.20 -5.97 -3.36
C LEU A 108 13.68 -6.64 -4.63
N TYR A 109 12.71 -7.54 -4.48
CA TYR A 109 12.10 -8.24 -5.60
C TYR A 109 11.36 -7.32 -6.58
N ARG A 110 10.80 -6.18 -6.12
CA ARG A 110 10.24 -5.16 -7.02
C ARG A 110 11.33 -4.38 -7.77
N MET A 111 12.50 -4.20 -7.16
CA MET A 111 13.65 -3.64 -7.87
C MET A 111 14.13 -4.61 -8.94
N TYR A 112 14.19 -5.91 -8.64
CA TYR A 112 14.47 -6.94 -9.63
C TYR A 112 13.50 -6.89 -10.81
N GLU A 113 12.18 -6.84 -10.57
CA GLU A 113 11.18 -6.67 -11.65
C GLU A 113 11.46 -5.41 -12.50
N ALA A 114 11.82 -4.29 -11.86
CA ALA A 114 12.14 -3.05 -12.57
C ALA A 114 13.45 -3.14 -13.38
N VAL A 115 14.46 -3.85 -12.87
CA VAL A 115 15.72 -4.14 -13.57
C VAL A 115 15.46 -5.02 -14.79
N CYS A 116 14.66 -6.08 -14.63
CA CYS A 116 14.26 -6.95 -15.74
C CYS A 116 13.45 -6.20 -16.81
N ALA A 117 12.57 -5.28 -16.40
CA ALA A 117 11.82 -4.41 -17.31
C ALA A 117 12.68 -3.27 -17.91
N ARG A 118 13.93 -3.08 -17.45
CA ARG A 118 14.84 -2.00 -17.86
C ARG A 118 14.24 -0.59 -17.65
N ASP A 119 13.35 -0.43 -16.68
CA ASP A 119 12.73 0.86 -16.36
C ASP A 119 13.49 1.56 -15.23
N GLY A 120 14.36 2.51 -15.62
CA GLY A 120 15.14 3.31 -14.69
C GLY A 120 14.28 4.14 -13.71
N ASN A 121 13.08 4.57 -14.11
CA ASN A 121 12.19 5.32 -13.22
C ASN A 121 11.62 4.42 -12.11
N LEU A 122 11.27 3.19 -12.45
CA LEU A 122 10.79 2.22 -11.46
C LEU A 122 11.90 1.80 -10.49
N ILE A 123 13.12 1.60 -10.99
CA ILE A 123 14.31 1.34 -10.17
C ILE A 123 14.50 2.50 -9.18
N ALA A 124 14.64 3.73 -9.67
CA ALA A 124 14.85 4.91 -8.83
C ALA A 124 13.71 5.09 -7.80
N SER A 125 12.47 4.88 -8.21
CA SER A 125 11.31 5.00 -7.32
C SER A 125 11.27 3.90 -6.26
N ALA A 126 11.65 2.66 -6.60
CA ALA A 126 11.74 1.55 -5.65
C ALA A 126 12.88 1.75 -4.66
N THR A 127 14.06 2.15 -5.12
CA THR A 127 15.21 2.50 -4.28
C THR A 127 14.88 3.65 -3.33
N GLN A 128 14.26 4.72 -3.83
CA GLN A 128 13.81 5.83 -2.98
C GLN A 128 12.77 5.38 -1.94
N TYR A 129 11.85 4.49 -2.32
CA TYR A 129 10.86 3.96 -1.40
C TYR A 129 11.51 3.13 -0.29
N PHE A 130 12.50 2.30 -0.63
CA PHE A 130 13.27 1.50 0.33
C PHE A 130 14.00 2.40 1.33
N TRP A 131 14.77 3.38 0.84
CA TRP A 131 15.51 4.33 1.69
C TRP A 131 14.62 5.08 2.70
N ARG A 132 13.37 5.38 2.33
CA ARG A 132 12.42 6.08 3.21
C ARG A 132 11.86 5.21 4.34
N GLN A 133 12.20 3.93 4.42
CA GLN A 133 11.71 3.03 5.48
C GLN A 133 12.74 2.94 6.60
N THR A 134 12.55 3.74 7.64
CA THR A 134 13.49 3.86 8.77
C THR A 134 13.66 2.57 9.59
N GLY A 135 12.76 1.60 9.43
CA GLY A 135 12.79 0.32 10.14
C GLY A 135 13.35 -0.85 9.32
N TRP A 136 13.88 -0.59 8.13
CA TRP A 136 14.42 -1.63 7.25
C TRP A 136 15.95 -1.58 7.26
N ALA A 137 16.58 -2.52 7.95
CA ALA A 137 18.02 -2.71 7.86
C ALA A 137 18.35 -3.68 6.72
N MET A 138 19.44 -3.41 6.00
CA MET A 138 19.94 -4.29 4.93
C MET A 138 20.37 -5.66 5.48
N ALA A 139 20.93 -5.68 6.70
CA ALA A 139 21.33 -6.90 7.38
C ALA A 139 20.15 -7.81 7.78
N ASP A 140 18.93 -7.25 7.88
CA ASP A 140 17.72 -7.99 8.28
C ASP A 140 16.95 -8.54 7.08
N ILE A 141 17.48 -8.40 5.86
CA ILE A 141 16.82 -8.93 4.66
C ILE A 141 16.98 -10.45 4.68
N PRO A 142 15.88 -11.22 4.75
CA PRO A 142 15.97 -12.67 4.69
C PRO A 142 16.40 -13.14 3.31
N GLU A 143 17.08 -14.28 3.26
CA GLU A 143 17.53 -14.92 2.03
C GLU A 143 16.34 -15.10 1.04
N PRO A 144 16.47 -14.65 -0.22
CA PRO A 144 15.44 -14.86 -1.22
C PRO A 144 15.30 -16.35 -1.53
N ALA A 145 14.08 -16.88 -1.40
CA ALA A 145 13.74 -18.22 -1.89
C ALA A 145 13.59 -18.20 -3.42
N CYS A 146 14.71 -18.26 -4.13
CA CYS A 146 14.78 -18.35 -5.59
C CYS A 146 15.13 -19.77 -6.02
N GLU A 147 14.39 -20.34 -6.96
CA GLU A 147 14.74 -21.61 -7.62
C GLU A 147 15.72 -21.39 -8.79
N ASP A 148 15.79 -20.17 -9.32
CA ASP A 148 16.64 -19.78 -10.44
C ASP A 148 17.89 -19.03 -9.97
N GLU A 149 19.06 -19.52 -10.37
CA GLU A 149 20.37 -18.95 -10.05
C GLU A 149 20.57 -17.55 -10.65
N GLU A 150 20.02 -17.29 -11.84
CA GLU A 150 20.14 -15.97 -12.47
C GLU A 150 19.35 -14.91 -11.68
N GLN A 151 18.13 -15.25 -11.26
CA GLN A 151 17.33 -14.38 -10.41
C GLN A 151 18.04 -14.09 -9.10
N TYR A 152 18.62 -15.12 -8.48
CA TYR A 152 19.39 -14.97 -7.25
C TYR A 152 20.59 -14.03 -7.43
N ALA A 153 21.36 -14.20 -8.50
CA ALA A 153 22.53 -13.37 -8.78
C ALA A 153 22.16 -11.88 -8.94
N VAL A 154 21.06 -11.58 -9.65
CA VAL A 154 20.58 -10.19 -9.81
C VAL A 154 20.10 -9.61 -8.48
N LEU A 155 19.38 -10.39 -7.67
CA LEU A 155 18.92 -9.94 -6.35
C LEU A 155 20.09 -9.68 -5.40
N ALA A 156 21.08 -10.57 -5.37
CA ALA A 156 22.30 -10.43 -4.58
C ALA A 156 23.09 -9.17 -5.00
N ALA A 157 23.37 -9.01 -6.29
CA ALA A 157 24.05 -7.83 -6.83
C ALA A 157 23.28 -6.52 -6.54
N THR A 158 21.95 -6.57 -6.61
CA THR A 158 21.10 -5.41 -6.25
C THR A 158 21.24 -5.08 -4.76
N ALA A 159 21.21 -6.09 -3.88
CA ALA A 159 21.36 -5.89 -2.44
C ALA A 159 22.74 -5.32 -2.09
N GLU A 160 23.82 -5.85 -2.68
CA GLU A 160 25.18 -5.33 -2.54
C GLU A 160 25.28 -3.87 -3.02
N THR A 161 24.73 -3.56 -4.19
CA THR A 161 24.73 -2.19 -4.72
C THR A 161 23.99 -1.22 -3.79
N LEU A 162 22.87 -1.65 -3.21
CA LEU A 162 22.13 -0.84 -2.23
C LEU A 162 22.94 -0.61 -0.96
N VAL A 163 23.77 -1.57 -0.51
CA VAL A 163 24.67 -1.37 0.62
C VAL A 163 25.68 -0.27 0.30
N GLU A 164 26.33 -0.32 -0.87
CA GLU A 164 27.28 0.72 -1.30
C GLU A 164 26.65 2.10 -1.49
N CYS A 165 25.36 2.16 -1.88
CA CYS A 165 24.67 3.43 -2.08
C CYS A 165 24.26 4.11 -0.77
N PHE A 166 24.09 3.36 0.31
CA PHE A 166 23.41 3.78 1.53
C PHE A 166 24.27 3.76 2.79
N ASN A 167 25.35 2.99 2.80
CA ASN A 167 26.31 2.88 3.89
C ASN A 167 27.71 3.33 3.44
#